data_AF-Q1GZ76-F1
#
_entry.id   AF-Q1GZ76-F1
#
_cell.length_a   1.000
_cell.length_b   1.000
_cell.length_c   1.000
_cell.angle_alpha   90.00
_cell.angle_beta   90.00
_cell.angle_gamma   90.00
#
_symmetry.space_group_name_H-M   'P 1'
#
loop_
_entity.id
_entity.type
_entity.pdbx_description
1 polymer ?
#
loop_
_entity_poly.entity_id
_entity_poly.type
_entity_poly.pdbx_seq_one_letter_code
_entity_poly.pdbx_strand_id
1 'polypeptide(L)'
;MKFSKKHVASAVSAFLMVAGASQSMAAVSTYNIETVWYEPDTQPRDTIFLGTFDYDSATKTVSNLRGILSESMTGDPIAYPNDNMTWLSLDYQLKSWYDATLGGTFAATFKNDNTNTFWTGTGGDGWSPQSGVNAGGVYYGFPGAGNNPGNAYALVFIPDDPLQALTQTQINHLAYADCAAGGMMGAVCMTGTSAEVYGAIGTMSGYPLSQTITAAVPEPSTYAMLGMGLALMGAVVRRRRQA
;
A
#
# COMPACT_ATOMS: atom_id res chain seq x y z
N MET A 1 20.96 -23.13 75.29
CA MET A 1 21.39 -22.41 74.07
C MET A 1 20.83 -23.21 72.89
N LYS A 2 19.67 -22.95 72.28
CA LYS A 2 19.04 -21.77 71.63
C LYS A 2 19.74 -21.27 70.34
N PHE A 3 19.03 -21.54 69.22
CA PHE A 3 19.04 -20.91 67.87
C PHE A 3 20.24 -21.19 66.93
N SER A 4 20.11 -21.36 65.60
CA SER A 4 18.98 -21.28 64.65
C SER A 4 19.34 -21.95 63.31
N LYS A 5 18.34 -22.55 62.64
CA LYS A 5 18.30 -22.84 61.19
C LYS A 5 18.38 -21.54 60.37
N LYS A 6 19.08 -21.53 59.21
CA LYS A 6 18.82 -20.71 58.01
C LYS A 6 19.37 -21.45 56.77
N HIS A 7 18.51 -22.09 55.98
CA HIS A 7 18.02 -21.60 54.68
C HIS A 7 19.08 -21.61 53.56
N VAL A 8 19.23 -22.74 52.89
CA VAL A 8 19.67 -22.78 51.47
C VAL A 8 18.44 -23.16 50.66
N ALA A 9 17.64 -22.16 50.34
CA ALA A 9 16.54 -22.25 49.39
C ALA A 9 16.34 -20.86 48.81
N SER A 10 16.90 -20.60 47.63
CA SER A 10 16.39 -19.66 46.63
C SER A 10 17.42 -19.44 45.52
N ALA A 11 17.08 -19.90 44.31
CA ALA A 11 17.13 -19.10 43.08
C ALA A 11 16.88 -20.00 41.85
N VAL A 12 15.83 -20.83 41.88
CA VAL A 12 15.20 -21.32 40.65
C VAL A 12 13.91 -20.53 40.51
N SER A 13 13.99 -19.30 40.00
CA SER A 13 12.82 -18.50 39.59
C SER A 13 13.29 -17.18 38.97
N ALA A 14 13.71 -17.22 37.71
CA ALA A 14 13.78 -16.00 36.88
C ALA A 14 13.61 -16.26 35.37
N PHE A 15 13.46 -17.51 34.92
CA PHE A 15 13.43 -17.84 33.48
C PHE A 15 12.03 -18.16 32.91
N LEU A 16 10.95 -17.87 33.65
CA LEU A 16 9.57 -18.27 33.27
C LEU A 16 8.59 -17.12 32.98
N MET A 17 9.06 -15.87 32.81
CA MET A 17 8.17 -14.71 32.60
C MET A 17 8.16 -14.15 31.16
N VAL A 18 8.73 -14.84 30.17
CA VAL A 18 8.68 -14.40 28.75
C VAL A 18 7.63 -15.16 27.91
N ALA A 19 6.96 -16.17 28.47
CA ALA A 19 6.02 -17.02 27.73
C ALA A 19 4.56 -16.50 27.68
N GLY A 20 4.32 -15.21 27.97
CA GLY A 20 2.95 -14.71 28.11
C GLY A 20 2.76 -13.22 27.89
N ALA A 21 3.70 -12.53 27.24
CA ALA A 21 3.34 -11.25 26.64
C ALA A 21 2.33 -11.55 25.53
N SER A 22 1.05 -11.52 25.87
CA SER A 22 -0.01 -11.30 24.90
C SER A 22 0.47 -10.13 24.07
N GLN A 23 0.85 -10.40 22.82
CA GLN A 23 1.10 -9.35 21.85
C GLN A 23 -0.16 -8.50 21.93
N SER A 24 -0.06 -7.29 22.47
CA SER A 24 -1.10 -6.31 22.24
C SER A 24 -1.07 -6.12 20.72
N MET A 25 -1.92 -6.85 20.01
CA MET A 25 -2.05 -6.68 18.58
C MET A 25 -2.52 -5.24 18.46
N ALA A 26 -1.63 -4.36 18.00
CA ALA A 26 -2.06 -3.05 17.60
C ALA A 26 -3.11 -3.33 16.52
N ALA A 27 -4.38 -2.99 16.80
CA ALA A 27 -5.46 -3.22 15.86
C ALA A 27 -5.11 -2.60 14.50
N VAL A 28 -4.40 -1.47 14.56
CA VAL A 28 -3.78 -0.78 13.44
C VAL A 28 -2.31 -1.15 13.32
N SER A 29 -1.90 -1.60 12.13
CA SER A 29 -0.49 -1.87 11.78
C SER A 29 -0.16 -1.24 10.42
N THR A 30 1.08 -0.79 10.26
CA THR A 30 1.58 -0.21 9.00
C THR A 30 2.25 -1.28 8.15
N TYR A 31 1.99 -1.24 6.84
CA TYR A 31 2.51 -2.19 5.86
C TYR A 31 3.09 -1.44 4.66
N ASN A 32 4.07 -2.07 4.00
CA ASN A 32 4.51 -1.69 2.67
C ASN A 32 3.74 -2.51 1.63
N ILE A 33 3.56 -1.93 0.45
CA ILE A 33 2.92 -2.57 -0.68
C ILE A 33 3.71 -2.30 -1.95
N GLU A 34 3.90 -3.34 -2.75
CA GLU A 34 4.38 -3.27 -4.13
C GLU A 34 3.31 -3.88 -5.03
N THR A 35 2.85 -3.13 -6.03
CA THR A 35 1.94 -3.62 -7.06
C THR A 35 2.59 -3.44 -8.42
N VAL A 36 2.52 -4.48 -9.25
CA VAL A 36 3.07 -4.49 -10.60
C VAL A 36 1.96 -4.71 -11.60
N TRP A 37 1.87 -3.83 -12.59
CA TRP A 37 1.09 -4.03 -13.81
C TRP A 37 2.06 -4.30 -14.95
N TYR A 38 1.84 -5.42 -15.63
CA TYR A 38 2.65 -5.78 -16.79
C TYR A 38 2.27 -4.88 -17.96
N GLU A 39 3.27 -4.28 -18.61
CA GLU A 39 3.09 -3.34 -19.72
C GLU A 39 3.73 -3.90 -21.00
N PRO A 40 3.00 -4.70 -21.80
CA PRO A 40 3.56 -5.36 -22.99
C PRO A 40 4.21 -4.39 -23.98
N ASP A 41 3.62 -3.20 -24.13
CA ASP A 41 3.98 -2.24 -25.16
C ASP A 41 5.14 -1.32 -24.72
N THR A 42 5.58 -1.39 -23.45
CA THR A 42 6.71 -0.60 -22.92
C THR A 42 7.87 -1.44 -22.39
N GLN A 43 7.84 -2.76 -22.64
CA GLN A 43 8.86 -3.69 -22.19
C GLN A 43 10.29 -3.20 -22.50
N PRO A 44 11.23 -3.37 -21.56
CA PRO A 44 11.13 -4.20 -20.35
C PRO A 44 10.59 -3.46 -19.12
N ARG A 45 9.96 -2.29 -19.29
CA ARG A 45 9.39 -1.53 -18.18
C ARG A 45 7.96 -1.99 -17.93
N ASP A 46 7.65 -2.14 -16.65
CA ASP A 46 6.32 -2.35 -16.12
C ASP A 46 5.92 -1.12 -15.31
N THR A 47 4.62 -0.94 -15.08
CA THR A 47 4.15 0.08 -14.15
C THR A 47 4.18 -0.48 -12.73
N ILE A 48 4.86 0.22 -11.84
CA ILE A 48 5.12 -0.19 -10.46
C ILE A 48 4.53 0.85 -9.52
N PHE A 49 3.70 0.40 -8.58
CA PHE A 49 3.32 1.19 -7.42
C PHE A 49 4.06 0.70 -6.19
N LEU A 50 4.78 1.60 -5.52
CA LEU A 50 5.42 1.35 -4.23
C LEU A 50 4.78 2.27 -3.20
N GLY A 51 4.23 1.70 -2.14
CA GLY A 51 3.50 2.48 -1.16
C GLY A 51 3.53 1.94 0.25
N THR A 52 2.86 2.68 1.13
CA THR A 52 2.63 2.32 2.52
C THR A 52 1.17 2.58 2.88
N PHE A 53 0.61 1.78 3.77
CA PHE A 53 -0.73 1.99 4.32
C PHE A 53 -0.82 1.51 5.77
N ASP A 54 -1.81 2.03 6.48
CA ASP A 54 -2.21 1.55 7.80
C ASP A 54 -3.47 0.69 7.65
N TYR A 55 -3.47 -0.49 8.27
CA TYR A 55 -4.61 -1.40 8.29
C TYR A 55 -5.10 -1.63 9.69
N ASP A 56 -6.37 -1.31 9.93
CA ASP A 56 -7.09 -1.67 11.14
C ASP A 56 -7.79 -3.02 10.94
N SER A 57 -7.23 -4.07 11.56
CA SER A 57 -7.77 -5.43 11.55
C SER A 57 -9.11 -5.59 12.26
N ALA A 58 -9.47 -4.68 13.19
CA ALA A 58 -10.73 -4.75 13.92
C ALA A 58 -11.90 -4.20 13.09
N THR A 59 -11.66 -3.13 12.34
CA THR A 59 -12.67 -2.49 11.49
C THR A 59 -12.54 -2.82 10.01
N LYS A 60 -11.47 -3.53 9.61
CA LYS A 60 -11.12 -3.84 8.21
C LYS A 60 -11.03 -2.58 7.38
N THR A 61 -10.36 -1.55 7.92
CA THR A 61 -10.22 -0.26 7.26
C THR A 61 -8.77 -0.02 6.86
N VAL A 62 -8.57 0.45 5.63
CA VAL A 62 -7.28 0.92 5.14
C VAL A 62 -7.25 2.44 5.24
N SER A 63 -6.16 3.00 5.77
CA SER A 63 -5.94 4.44 5.87
C SER A 63 -4.49 4.78 5.52
N ASN A 64 -4.22 6.06 5.29
CA ASN A 64 -2.88 6.58 4.98
C ASN A 64 -2.17 5.93 3.78
N LEU A 65 -2.91 5.27 2.87
CA LEU A 65 -2.37 4.74 1.61
C LEU A 65 -1.75 5.89 0.81
N ARG A 66 -0.45 5.79 0.59
CA ARG A 66 0.33 6.74 -0.22
C ARG A 66 1.52 6.04 -0.81
N GLY A 67 2.12 6.61 -1.85
CA GLY A 67 3.26 5.99 -2.49
C GLY A 67 3.73 6.72 -3.73
N ILE A 68 4.46 6.01 -4.57
CA ILE A 68 4.94 6.44 -5.87
C ILE A 68 4.50 5.46 -6.95
N LEU A 69 4.16 5.97 -8.13
CA LEU A 69 3.80 5.19 -9.32
C LEU A 69 4.79 5.50 -10.45
N SER A 70 5.36 4.48 -11.08
CA SER A 70 6.25 4.68 -12.24
C SER A 70 5.48 4.94 -13.53
N GLU A 71 6.03 5.79 -14.40
CA GLU A 71 5.51 6.02 -15.76
C GLU A 71 6.31 5.16 -16.76
N SER A 72 5.81 3.97 -17.11
CA SER A 72 6.55 3.00 -17.95
C SER A 72 6.83 3.46 -19.39
N MET A 73 6.19 4.53 -19.85
CA MET A 73 6.49 5.20 -21.13
C MET A 73 7.72 6.12 -21.08
N THR A 74 8.33 6.27 -19.91
CA THR A 74 9.48 7.15 -19.70
C THR A 74 10.76 6.37 -19.39
N GLY A 75 11.90 7.06 -19.42
CA GLY A 75 13.20 6.48 -19.11
C GLY A 75 13.78 5.56 -20.20
N ASP A 76 14.94 4.99 -19.88
CA ASP A 76 15.70 4.03 -20.68
C ASP A 76 15.05 2.63 -20.60
N PRO A 77 15.30 1.73 -21.57
CA PRO A 77 14.71 0.39 -21.61
C PRO A 77 15.38 -0.55 -20.59
N ILE A 78 15.26 -0.20 -19.31
CA ILE A 78 15.79 -0.91 -18.15
C ILE A 78 14.63 -1.20 -17.22
N ALA A 79 14.50 -2.45 -16.79
CA ALA A 79 13.46 -2.86 -15.86
C ALA A 79 13.73 -2.36 -14.43
N TYR A 80 12.65 -2.13 -13.67
CA TYR A 80 12.70 -2.01 -12.22
C TYR A 80 13.44 -3.23 -11.62
N PRO A 81 14.30 -3.07 -10.59
CA PRO A 81 14.51 -1.88 -9.77
C PRO A 81 15.63 -0.93 -10.21
N ASN A 82 16.22 -1.15 -11.40
CA ASN A 82 17.33 -0.32 -11.89
C ASN A 82 16.89 0.70 -12.94
N ASP A 83 15.58 0.91 -13.08
CA ASP A 83 15.03 1.85 -14.04
C ASP A 83 15.39 3.30 -13.69
N ASN A 84 15.09 4.17 -14.65
CA ASN A 84 15.08 5.62 -14.48
C ASN A 84 13.77 6.21 -15.01
N MET A 85 12.66 5.48 -14.81
CA MET A 85 11.33 5.98 -15.09
C MET A 85 11.08 7.25 -14.28
N THR A 86 10.18 8.09 -14.77
CA THR A 86 9.60 9.15 -13.95
C THR A 86 8.68 8.50 -12.92
N TRP A 87 8.74 9.00 -11.69
CA TRP A 87 7.94 8.50 -10.57
C TRP A 87 7.01 9.61 -10.06
N LEU A 88 5.72 9.31 -10.00
CA LEU A 88 4.67 10.22 -9.56
C LEU A 88 4.32 9.94 -8.10
N SER A 89 4.38 10.95 -7.24
CA SER A 89 3.82 10.85 -5.89
C SER A 89 2.29 10.75 -5.93
N LEU A 90 1.75 9.76 -5.23
CA LEU A 90 0.33 9.55 -4.99
C LEU A 90 0.05 9.71 -3.49
N ASP A 91 -0.32 10.92 -3.08
CA ASP A 91 -0.42 11.31 -1.67
C ASP A 91 -1.86 11.33 -1.11
N TYR A 92 -2.86 11.14 -1.98
CA TYR A 92 -4.26 11.35 -1.63
C TYR A 92 -5.05 10.04 -1.67
N GLN A 93 -5.21 9.36 -0.53
CA GLN A 93 -6.17 8.25 -0.42
C GLN A 93 -7.61 8.78 -0.44
N LEU A 94 -8.28 8.73 -1.59
CA LEU A 94 -9.63 9.29 -1.76
C LEU A 94 -10.74 8.24 -1.81
N LYS A 95 -10.38 6.96 -1.95
CA LYS A 95 -11.33 5.85 -2.01
C LYS A 95 -10.87 4.71 -1.13
N SER A 96 -11.80 4.15 -0.37
CA SER A 96 -11.61 2.86 0.31
C SER A 96 -12.95 2.24 0.64
N TRP A 97 -13.07 0.93 0.46
CA TRP A 97 -14.27 0.18 0.82
C TRP A 97 -13.94 -1.28 1.10
N TYR A 98 -14.66 -1.87 2.05
CA TYR A 98 -14.55 -3.29 2.36
C TYR A 98 -15.39 -4.12 1.38
N ASP A 99 -14.82 -5.20 0.87
CA ASP A 99 -15.49 -6.21 0.06
C ASP A 99 -15.50 -7.56 0.80
N ALA A 100 -16.68 -7.92 1.30
CA ALA A 100 -16.87 -9.18 2.03
C ALA A 100 -16.82 -10.43 1.13
N THR A 101 -17.03 -10.27 -0.17
CA THR A 101 -17.02 -11.38 -1.13
C THR A 101 -15.59 -11.78 -1.48
N LEU A 102 -14.72 -10.79 -1.67
CA LEU A 102 -13.29 -10.99 -1.92
C LEU A 102 -12.47 -11.13 -0.63
N GLY A 103 -13.04 -10.81 0.53
CA GLY A 103 -12.40 -10.97 1.83
C GLY A 103 -11.27 -9.96 2.06
N GLY A 104 -11.53 -8.68 1.80
CA GLY A 104 -10.54 -7.63 1.98
C GLY A 104 -11.05 -6.23 1.65
N THR A 105 -10.14 -5.26 1.67
CA THR A 105 -10.44 -3.84 1.54
C THR A 105 -9.76 -3.28 0.30
N PHE A 106 -10.53 -2.65 -0.57
CA PHE A 106 -9.96 -1.83 -1.63
C PHE A 106 -9.55 -0.46 -1.07
N ALA A 107 -8.48 0.08 -1.63
CA ALA A 107 -8.09 1.46 -1.40
C ALA A 107 -7.45 2.03 -2.67
N ALA A 108 -7.72 3.30 -2.96
CA ALA A 108 -7.06 4.00 -4.06
C ALA A 108 -6.42 5.31 -3.57
N THR A 109 -5.17 5.50 -3.98
CA THR A 109 -4.43 6.76 -3.78
C THR A 109 -4.25 7.46 -5.12
N PHE A 110 -4.29 8.79 -5.09
CA PHE A 110 -4.29 9.68 -6.24
C PHE A 110 -3.13 10.66 -6.17
N LYS A 111 -2.69 11.10 -7.34
CA LYS A 111 -1.70 12.17 -7.50
C LYS A 111 -2.24 13.52 -7.06
N ASN A 112 -3.51 13.78 -7.37
CA ASN A 112 -4.20 15.02 -7.02
C ASN A 112 -5.21 14.79 -5.89
N ASP A 113 -5.64 15.87 -5.24
CA ASP A 113 -6.63 15.88 -4.15
C ASP A 113 -8.09 15.62 -4.59
N ASN A 114 -8.26 15.13 -5.82
CA ASN A 114 -9.53 14.82 -6.44
C ASN A 114 -9.39 13.56 -7.29
N THR A 115 -10.52 13.01 -7.72
CA THR A 115 -10.54 11.77 -8.50
C THR A 115 -10.61 11.98 -10.01
N ASN A 116 -10.64 13.22 -10.50
CA ASN A 116 -10.83 13.51 -11.92
C ASN A 116 -9.67 12.95 -12.75
N THR A 117 -9.91 11.80 -13.41
CA THR A 117 -8.91 11.04 -14.16
C THR A 117 -9.40 10.78 -15.58
N PHE A 118 -10.62 10.25 -15.70
CA PHE A 118 -11.21 9.88 -16.99
C PHE A 118 -12.31 10.84 -17.44
N TRP A 119 -12.47 10.94 -18.76
CA TRP A 119 -13.50 11.73 -19.40
C TRP A 119 -14.90 11.26 -18.99
N THR A 120 -15.77 12.21 -18.64
CA THR A 120 -17.14 11.94 -18.19
C THR A 120 -18.19 12.18 -19.28
N GLY A 121 -17.78 12.45 -20.52
CA GLY A 121 -18.72 12.72 -21.62
C GLY A 121 -19.61 11.54 -22.00
N THR A 122 -19.19 10.32 -21.66
CA THR A 122 -19.96 9.07 -21.77
C THR A 122 -20.68 8.70 -20.45
N GLY A 123 -20.68 9.59 -19.45
CA GLY A 123 -21.10 9.31 -18.08
C GLY A 123 -19.97 8.72 -17.22
N GLY A 124 -20.33 8.08 -16.11
CA GLY A 124 -19.38 7.51 -15.15
C GLY A 124 -18.99 8.47 -14.03
N ASP A 125 -18.11 8.00 -13.14
CA ASP A 125 -17.67 8.74 -11.94
C ASP A 125 -16.34 9.48 -12.14
N GLY A 126 -15.81 9.46 -13.36
CA GLY A 126 -14.58 10.17 -13.75
C GLY A 126 -13.29 9.55 -13.23
N TRP A 127 -13.32 8.36 -12.62
CA TRP A 127 -12.10 7.75 -12.05
C TRP A 127 -12.08 6.22 -12.00
N SER A 128 -13.21 5.56 -11.74
CA SER A 128 -13.23 4.11 -11.51
C SER A 128 -12.67 3.36 -12.72
N PRO A 129 -12.06 2.17 -12.52
CA PRO A 129 -11.52 1.40 -13.64
C PRO A 129 -12.56 1.15 -14.74
N GLN A 130 -13.81 0.86 -14.37
CA GLN A 130 -14.90 0.70 -15.34
C GLN A 130 -15.22 2.00 -16.08
N SER A 131 -15.18 3.16 -15.42
CA SER A 131 -15.34 4.44 -16.11
C SER A 131 -14.18 4.70 -17.08
N GLY A 132 -12.95 4.29 -16.72
CA GLY A 132 -11.79 4.33 -17.62
C GLY A 132 -11.97 3.47 -18.86
N VAL A 133 -12.37 2.21 -18.69
CA VAL A 133 -12.68 1.30 -19.82
C VAL A 133 -13.76 1.90 -20.71
N ASN A 134 -14.87 2.37 -20.13
CA ASN A 134 -15.98 2.94 -20.90
C ASN A 134 -15.60 4.22 -21.66
N ALA A 135 -14.70 5.03 -21.09
CA ALA A 135 -14.16 6.23 -21.70
C ALA A 135 -12.99 5.94 -22.67
N GLY A 136 -12.56 4.67 -22.81
CA GLY A 136 -11.40 4.29 -23.62
C GLY A 136 -10.08 4.87 -23.09
N GLY A 137 -9.97 5.07 -21.78
CA GLY A 137 -8.83 5.69 -21.13
C GLY A 137 -8.68 7.19 -21.40
N VAL A 138 -9.66 7.86 -22.00
CA VAL A 138 -9.56 9.29 -22.35
C VAL A 138 -9.51 10.15 -21.08
N TYR A 139 -8.62 11.15 -21.05
CA TYR A 139 -8.40 11.99 -19.88
C TYR A 139 -9.62 12.88 -19.50
N TYR A 140 -9.72 13.24 -18.23
CA TYR A 140 -10.75 14.14 -17.72
C TYR A 140 -10.67 15.55 -18.34
N GLY A 141 -11.79 16.07 -18.86
CA GLY A 141 -11.85 17.41 -19.46
C GLY A 141 -11.63 17.45 -20.99
N PHE A 142 -11.48 16.29 -21.64
CA PHE A 142 -11.46 16.17 -23.10
C PHE A 142 -12.69 16.84 -23.77
N PRO A 143 -12.54 17.53 -24.92
CA PRO A 143 -11.33 17.63 -25.76
C PRO A 143 -10.35 18.75 -25.39
N GLY A 144 -10.57 19.48 -24.30
CA GLY A 144 -9.67 20.56 -23.90
C GLY A 144 -8.43 20.02 -23.20
N ALA A 145 -7.29 19.91 -23.90
CA ALA A 145 -6.05 19.38 -23.32
C ALA A 145 -5.60 20.15 -22.06
N GLY A 146 -5.82 21.47 -22.02
CA GLY A 146 -5.54 22.31 -20.83
C GLY A 146 -6.47 22.05 -19.64
N ASN A 147 -7.53 21.25 -19.81
CA ASN A 147 -8.42 20.82 -18.73
C ASN A 147 -7.99 19.48 -18.11
N ASN A 148 -7.01 18.77 -18.70
CA ASN A 148 -6.48 17.56 -18.09
C ASN A 148 -5.79 17.94 -16.78
N PRO A 149 -6.28 17.47 -15.61
CA PRO A 149 -5.65 17.77 -14.33
C PRO A 149 -4.31 17.04 -14.14
N GLY A 150 -3.92 16.14 -15.06
CA GLY A 150 -2.70 15.36 -14.94
C GLY A 150 -2.75 14.39 -13.77
N ASN A 151 -3.92 13.81 -13.51
CA ASN A 151 -4.12 12.91 -12.37
C ASN A 151 -3.62 11.50 -12.69
N ALA A 152 -3.23 10.78 -11.66
CA ALA A 152 -2.86 9.37 -11.73
C ALA A 152 -3.35 8.69 -10.45
N TYR A 153 -3.61 7.38 -10.50
CA TYR A 153 -4.01 6.62 -9.32
C TYR A 153 -3.52 5.19 -9.37
N ALA A 154 -3.40 4.59 -8.18
CA ALA A 154 -3.26 3.15 -7.98
C ALA A 154 -4.43 2.65 -7.12
N LEU A 155 -5.15 1.65 -7.61
CA LEU A 155 -6.18 0.88 -6.89
C LEU A 155 -5.58 -0.45 -6.46
N VAL A 156 -5.53 -0.64 -5.14
CA VAL A 156 -4.94 -1.82 -4.50
C VAL A 156 -5.98 -2.59 -3.67
N PHE A 157 -5.69 -3.85 -3.38
CA PHE A 157 -6.55 -4.71 -2.57
C PHE A 157 -5.80 -5.27 -1.35
N ILE A 158 -6.29 -5.00 -0.14
CA ILE A 158 -5.67 -5.46 1.11
C ILE A 158 -6.53 -6.62 1.66
N PRO A 159 -6.03 -7.86 1.66
CA PRO A 159 -6.78 -9.00 2.20
C PRO A 159 -6.96 -8.88 3.72
N ASP A 160 -7.96 -9.55 4.28
CA ASP A 160 -8.25 -9.55 5.73
C ASP A 160 -7.04 -9.94 6.60
N ASP A 161 -6.19 -10.83 6.07
CA ASP A 161 -4.82 -11.05 6.56
C ASP A 161 -3.85 -10.37 5.58
N PRO A 162 -3.34 -9.16 5.87
CA PRO A 162 -2.56 -8.37 4.90
C PRO A 162 -1.32 -9.07 4.35
N LEU A 163 -0.75 -10.06 5.03
CA LEU A 163 0.44 -10.78 4.58
C LEU A 163 0.10 -12.02 3.75
N GLN A 164 -1.19 -12.34 3.58
CA GLN A 164 -1.63 -13.43 2.73
C GLN A 164 -1.42 -13.07 1.25
N ALA A 165 -0.88 -14.01 0.48
CA ALA A 165 -0.77 -13.87 -0.96
C ALA A 165 -2.16 -13.74 -1.61
N LEU A 166 -2.28 -12.81 -2.56
CA LEU A 166 -3.52 -12.63 -3.30
C LEU A 166 -3.81 -13.79 -4.25
N THR A 167 -5.08 -14.10 -4.39
CA THR A 167 -5.59 -14.95 -5.48
C THR A 167 -5.58 -14.20 -6.80
N GLN A 168 -5.57 -14.92 -7.92
CA GLN A 168 -5.65 -14.28 -9.24
C GLN A 168 -6.90 -13.43 -9.41
N THR A 169 -8.04 -13.86 -8.85
CA THR A 169 -9.27 -13.06 -8.88
C THR A 169 -9.07 -11.71 -8.20
N GLN A 170 -8.44 -11.67 -7.01
CA GLN A 170 -8.15 -10.41 -6.32
C GLN A 170 -7.16 -9.54 -7.11
N ILE A 171 -6.13 -10.15 -7.73
CA ILE A 171 -5.17 -9.44 -8.59
C ILE A 171 -5.88 -8.80 -9.80
N ASN A 172 -6.85 -9.49 -10.39
CA ASN A 172 -7.58 -8.98 -11.55
C ASN A 172 -8.44 -7.74 -11.21
N HIS A 173 -8.73 -7.48 -9.92
CA HIS A 173 -9.43 -6.26 -9.46
C HIS A 173 -8.48 -5.08 -9.16
N LEU A 174 -7.17 -5.25 -9.30
CA LEU A 174 -6.24 -4.13 -9.18
C LEU A 174 -6.32 -3.28 -10.44
N ALA A 175 -6.00 -2.00 -10.33
CA ALA A 175 -5.96 -1.12 -11.49
C ALA A 175 -5.07 0.09 -11.25
N TYR A 176 -4.56 0.67 -12.32
CA TYR A 176 -3.97 2.01 -12.26
C TYR A 176 -4.41 2.83 -13.47
N ALA A 177 -4.24 4.14 -13.35
CA ALA A 177 -4.28 5.04 -14.49
C ALA A 177 -3.24 6.14 -14.30
N ASP A 178 -2.66 6.56 -15.41
CA ASP A 178 -1.72 7.67 -15.47
C ASP A 178 -2.07 8.60 -16.62
N CYS A 179 -2.71 9.72 -16.26
CA CYS A 179 -3.02 10.83 -17.17
C CYS A 179 -2.03 11.99 -16.99
N ALA A 180 -0.93 11.81 -16.25
CA ALA A 180 0.13 12.80 -16.11
C ALA A 180 0.99 12.84 -17.38
N ALA A 181 1.94 13.77 -17.44
CA ALA A 181 2.64 14.08 -18.69
C ALA A 181 3.37 12.87 -19.31
N GLY A 182 3.95 11.97 -18.51
CA GLY A 182 4.64 10.77 -19.00
C GLY A 182 3.72 9.58 -19.28
N GLY A 183 2.49 9.59 -18.75
CA GLY A 183 1.45 8.58 -18.98
C GLY A 183 0.55 8.80 -20.19
N MET A 184 0.73 9.87 -20.97
CA MET A 184 -0.22 10.27 -22.01
C MET A 184 0.14 9.79 -23.42
N MET A 185 -0.84 9.22 -24.12
CA MET A 185 -0.82 8.86 -25.55
C MET A 185 -1.82 9.72 -26.32
N GLY A 186 -1.47 10.99 -26.54
CA GLY A 186 -2.40 11.96 -27.10
C GLY A 186 -3.53 12.28 -26.13
N ALA A 187 -4.72 11.74 -26.37
CA ALA A 187 -5.89 11.95 -25.50
C ALA A 187 -6.14 10.81 -24.49
N VAL A 188 -5.35 9.74 -24.58
CA VAL A 188 -5.57 8.51 -23.82
C VAL A 188 -4.49 8.39 -22.75
N CYS A 189 -4.91 8.14 -21.53
CA CYS A 189 -4.05 7.84 -20.41
C CYS A 189 -3.54 6.40 -20.50
N MET A 190 -2.37 6.13 -19.95
CA MET A 190 -1.91 4.79 -19.71
C MET A 190 -2.75 4.18 -18.57
N THR A 191 -3.15 2.92 -18.69
CA THR A 191 -4.00 2.25 -17.71
C THR A 191 -3.67 0.78 -17.64
N GLY A 192 -3.82 0.17 -16.46
CA GLY A 192 -3.73 -1.28 -16.30
C GLY A 192 -5.04 -1.82 -15.75
N THR A 193 -5.79 -2.59 -16.55
CA THR A 193 -7.02 -3.26 -16.12
C THR A 193 -7.07 -4.69 -16.65
N SER A 194 -7.77 -5.59 -15.95
CA SER A 194 -7.98 -6.96 -16.43
C SER A 194 -9.25 -7.08 -17.28
N ALA A 195 -9.21 -7.95 -18.29
CA ALA A 195 -10.39 -8.26 -19.10
C ALA A 195 -11.44 -9.05 -18.29
N GLU A 196 -10.99 -9.86 -17.32
CA GLU A 196 -11.83 -10.75 -16.53
C GLU A 196 -12.78 -9.99 -15.60
N VAL A 197 -12.33 -8.85 -15.05
CA VAL A 197 -13.12 -8.03 -14.11
C VAL A 197 -13.77 -6.85 -14.80
N TYR A 198 -13.03 -6.15 -15.67
CA TYR A 198 -13.49 -4.87 -16.24
C TYR A 198 -13.94 -4.98 -17.71
N GLY A 199 -13.83 -6.17 -18.31
CA GLY A 199 -14.25 -6.44 -19.68
C GLY A 199 -13.25 -5.98 -20.75
N ALA A 200 -12.16 -5.31 -20.36
CA ALA A 200 -11.09 -4.90 -21.28
C ALA A 200 -9.73 -4.85 -20.57
N ILE A 201 -8.69 -5.21 -21.31
CA ILE A 201 -7.30 -4.93 -20.94
C ILE A 201 -7.09 -3.41 -21.02
N GLY A 202 -6.22 -2.89 -20.16
CA GLY A 202 -5.85 -1.49 -20.16
C GLY A 202 -5.27 -1.03 -21.50
N THR A 203 -5.21 0.29 -21.67
CA THR A 203 -4.46 0.94 -22.75
C THR A 203 -2.99 0.49 -22.69
N MET A 204 -2.30 0.47 -23.83
CA MET A 204 -0.96 -0.16 -23.96
C MET A 204 -0.92 -1.66 -23.61
N SER A 205 -2.09 -2.30 -23.64
CA SER A 205 -2.24 -3.70 -23.27
C SER A 205 -1.86 -3.99 -21.80
N GLY A 206 -1.88 -2.98 -20.94
CA GLY A 206 -1.49 -3.08 -19.53
C GLY A 206 -2.50 -3.85 -18.68
N TYR A 207 -2.02 -4.73 -17.79
CA TYR A 207 -2.88 -5.49 -16.87
C TYR A 207 -2.19 -5.83 -15.54
N PRO A 208 -2.96 -6.04 -14.45
CA PRO A 208 -2.39 -6.41 -13.15
C PRO A 208 -1.61 -7.73 -13.20
N LEU A 209 -0.36 -7.71 -12.76
CA LEU A 209 0.51 -8.89 -12.71
C LEU A 209 0.62 -9.45 -11.29
N SER A 210 0.93 -8.59 -10.32
CA SER A 210 1.14 -9.03 -8.94
C SER A 210 0.96 -7.91 -7.92
N GLN A 211 0.73 -8.30 -6.67
CA GLN A 211 0.81 -7.41 -5.53
C GLN A 211 1.40 -8.16 -4.34
N THR A 212 2.38 -7.55 -3.67
CA THR A 212 3.01 -8.07 -2.46
C THR A 212 2.88 -7.06 -1.34
N ILE A 213 2.47 -7.53 -0.16
CA ILE A 213 2.39 -6.71 1.06
C ILE A 213 3.38 -7.28 2.07
N THR A 214 4.14 -6.38 2.72
CA THR A 214 5.08 -6.76 3.78
C THR A 214 4.86 -5.90 5.01
N ALA A 215 5.17 -6.43 6.19
CA ALA A 215 5.12 -5.65 7.42
C ALA A 215 6.13 -4.50 7.32
N ALA A 216 5.71 -3.28 7.67
CA ALA A 216 6.65 -2.18 7.79
C ALA A 216 7.59 -2.46 8.97
N VAL A 217 8.88 -2.65 8.69
CA VAL A 217 9.88 -2.87 9.75
C VAL A 217 10.19 -1.53 10.40
N PRO A 218 9.99 -1.35 11.72
CA PRO A 218 10.41 -0.13 12.40
C PRO A 218 11.92 0.06 12.23
N GLU A 219 12.32 1.25 11.80
CA GLU A 219 13.74 1.60 11.65
C GLU A 219 14.53 1.23 12.93
N PRO A 220 15.79 0.76 12.85
CA PRO A 220 16.57 0.34 14.00
C PRO A 220 16.64 1.37 15.14
N SER A 221 16.55 2.66 14.80
CA SER A 221 16.47 3.77 15.76
C SER A 221 15.22 3.70 16.63
N THR A 222 14.09 3.22 16.11
CA THR A 222 12.84 3.02 16.85
C THR A 222 13.04 1.99 17.96
N TYR A 223 13.70 0.87 17.66
CA TYR A 223 14.05 -0.15 18.65
C TYR A 223 15.05 0.37 19.68
N ALA A 224 16.04 1.16 19.23
CA ALA A 224 17.02 1.77 20.13
C ALA A 224 16.36 2.77 21.10
N MET A 225 15.43 3.60 20.62
CA MET A 225 14.70 4.58 21.43
C MET A 225 13.72 3.90 22.39
N LEU A 226 13.01 2.85 21.94
CA LEU A 226 12.15 2.04 22.80
C LEU A 226 12.97 1.34 23.90
N GLY A 227 14.10 0.74 23.52
CA GLY A 227 15.04 0.11 24.46
C GLY A 227 15.61 1.11 25.48
N MET A 228 15.96 2.32 25.03
CA MET A 228 16.44 3.39 25.90
C MET A 228 15.34 3.88 26.86
N GLY A 229 14.10 4.03 26.37
CA GLY A 229 12.95 4.39 27.20
C GLY A 229 12.66 3.36 28.29
N LEU A 230 12.70 2.08 27.95
CA LEU A 230 12.53 0.99 28.92
C LEU A 230 13.68 0.95 29.95
N ALA A 231 14.92 1.18 29.51
CA ALA A 231 16.07 1.24 30.41
C ALA A 231 15.96 2.40 31.41
N LEU A 232 15.54 3.58 30.96
CA LEU A 232 15.30 4.76 31.81
C LEU A 232 14.18 4.50 32.83
N MET A 233 13.06 3.93 32.40
CA MET A 233 11.95 3.54 33.28
C MET A 233 12.41 2.54 34.34
N GLY A 234 13.18 1.52 33.96
CA GLY A 234 13.77 0.56 34.88
C GLY A 234 14.69 1.21 35.93
N ALA A 235 15.51 2.18 35.53
CA ALA A 235 16.39 2.91 36.44
C ALA A 235 15.60 3.79 37.43
N VAL A 236 14.53 4.45 36.99
CA VAL A 236 13.66 5.27 37.85
C VAL A 236 12.92 4.41 38.87
N VAL A 237 12.35 3.28 38.45
CA VAL A 237 11.66 2.34 39.37
C VAL A 237 12.63 1.76 40.39
N ARG A 238 13.86 1.41 39.98
CA ARG A 238 14.89 0.90 40.89
C ARG A 238 15.28 1.93 41.95
N ARG A 239 15.45 3.20 41.58
CA ARG A 239 15.75 4.28 42.53
C ARG A 239 14.62 4.49 43.55
N ARG A 240 13.36 4.42 43.11
CA ARG A 240 12.20 4.56 44.01
C ARG A 240 12.04 3.41 45.01
N ARG A 241 12.60 2.23 44.75
CA ARG A 241 12.59 1.09 45.69
C ARG A 241 13.71 1.14 46.74
N GLN A 242 14.70 2.00 46.55
CA GLN A 242 15.88 2.12 47.43
C GLN A 242 15.82 3.35 48.35
N ALA A 243 14.82 4.21 48.16
CA ALA A 243 14.45 5.31 49.07
C ALA A 243 13.26 4.86 49.93
#